data_AF-A0AAV0MSJ6-F1
#
_entry.id   AF-A0AAV0MSJ6-F1
#
_cell.length_a   1.000
_cell.length_b   1.000
_cell.length_c   1.000
_cell.angle_alpha   90.00
_cell.angle_beta   90.00
_cell.angle_gamma   90.00
#
_symmetry.space_group_name_H-M   'P 1'
#
loop_
_entity.id
_entity.type
_entity.pdbx_description
1 polymer ?
#
loop_
_entity_poly.entity_id
_entity_poly.type
_entity_poly.pdbx_seq_one_letter_code
_entity_poly.pdbx_strand_id
1 'polypeptide(L)'
;MLLVRAAKSSFLQLTDDYRLFCGDLGNEVNDDVISKAFSRFPSFNMAKVVRDKRTGKTKGYGFVSFSNPTDLAAALKEMNGKYVGNRPIKLRKSNWKERTDYDALGRPKSHHQKKPKAPKKSVLHK
;
A
#
# COMPACT_ATOMS: atom_id res chain seq x y z
N MET A 1 -0.90 45.16 -11.85
CA MET A 1 -0.65 43.75 -12.25
C MET A 1 -0.25 42.95 -11.02
N LEU A 2 -1.21 42.41 -10.27
CA LEU A 2 -0.92 41.56 -9.10
C LEU A 2 -1.94 40.42 -9.07
N LEU A 3 -1.76 39.43 -9.94
CA LEU A 3 -2.56 38.21 -9.93
C LEU A 3 -1.71 36.98 -10.31
N VAL A 4 -0.57 36.79 -9.64
CA VAL A 4 0.21 35.55 -9.80
C VAL A 4 0.72 35.05 -8.44
N ARG A 5 -0.16 34.94 -7.44
CA ARG A 5 0.18 34.35 -6.14
C ARG A 5 -0.93 33.50 -5.51
N ALA A 6 -1.68 32.74 -6.33
CA ALA A 6 -2.70 31.82 -5.82
C ALA A 6 -2.71 30.43 -6.51
N ALA A 7 -1.64 30.03 -7.20
CA ALA A 7 -1.57 28.73 -7.89
C ALA A 7 -0.38 27.84 -7.48
N LYS A 8 0.46 28.27 -6.53
CA LYS A 8 1.55 27.44 -5.99
C LYS A 8 1.19 26.73 -4.68
N SER A 9 0.12 27.15 -3.99
CA SER A 9 -0.28 26.55 -2.71
C SER A 9 -1.14 25.29 -2.85
N SER A 10 -1.83 25.12 -3.98
CA SER A 10 -2.67 23.94 -4.26
C SER A 10 -1.94 22.82 -5.01
N PHE A 11 -0.78 23.12 -5.61
CA PHE A 11 0.01 22.14 -6.37
C PHE A 11 1.01 21.34 -5.50
N LEU A 12 1.34 21.85 -4.31
CA LEU A 12 2.23 21.18 -3.35
C LEU A 12 1.47 20.39 -2.25
N GLN A 13 0.14 20.42 -2.26
CA GLN A 13 -0.72 19.72 -1.30
C GLN A 13 -1.29 18.41 -1.86
N LEU A 14 -0.58 17.70 -2.76
CA LEU A 14 -1.17 16.54 -3.46
C LEU A 14 -0.67 15.15 -3.05
N THR A 15 0.26 14.99 -2.09
CA THR A 15 0.83 13.63 -1.91
C THR A 15 1.12 13.12 -0.50
N ASP A 16 0.62 13.74 0.57
CA ASP A 16 0.49 13.04 1.88
C ASP A 16 -0.76 12.16 1.88
N ASP A 17 -0.79 11.17 0.98
CA ASP A 17 -1.79 10.12 0.99
C ASP A 17 -1.52 9.16 2.15
N TYR A 18 -2.54 8.91 2.98
CA TYR A 18 -2.49 7.89 3.99
C TYR A 18 -2.63 6.53 3.33
N ARG A 19 -1.57 5.73 3.35
CA ARG A 19 -1.49 4.47 2.61
C ARG A 19 -1.60 3.26 3.50
N LEU A 20 -2.41 2.31 3.06
CA LEU A 20 -2.62 1.03 3.70
C LEU A 20 -2.04 -0.07 2.82
N PHE A 21 -1.14 -0.87 3.39
CA PHE A 21 -0.65 -2.09 2.74
C PHE A 21 -1.71 -3.18 2.84
N CYS A 22 -2.02 -3.80 1.70
CA CYS A 22 -2.98 -4.88 1.55
C CYS A 22 -2.24 -6.14 1.10
N GLY A 23 -2.04 -7.11 1.99
CA GLY A 23 -1.32 -8.34 1.70
C GLY A 23 -2.20 -9.59 1.74
N ASP A 24 -1.59 -10.72 1.35
CA ASP A 24 -2.21 -12.05 1.31
C ASP A 24 -3.39 -12.15 0.31
N LEU A 25 -3.31 -11.36 -0.75
CA LEU A 25 -4.34 -11.30 -1.78
C LEU A 25 -4.28 -12.55 -2.68
N GLY A 26 -5.46 -13.07 -3.03
CA GLY A 26 -5.61 -14.14 -4.02
C GLY A 26 -5.22 -13.69 -5.43
N ASN A 27 -5.00 -14.66 -6.33
CA ASN A 27 -4.62 -14.37 -7.71
C ASN A 27 -5.75 -13.72 -8.51
N GLU A 28 -6.99 -13.95 -8.07
CA GLU A 28 -8.22 -13.36 -8.60
C GLU A 28 -8.41 -11.89 -8.19
N VAL A 29 -7.68 -11.40 -7.18
CA VAL A 29 -7.86 -10.05 -6.65
C VAL A 29 -7.12 -9.04 -7.53
N ASN A 30 -7.86 -8.07 -8.04
CA ASN A 30 -7.37 -6.97 -8.88
C ASN A 30 -7.70 -5.59 -8.27
N ASP A 31 -7.29 -4.54 -8.98
CA ASP A 31 -7.45 -3.14 -8.56
C ASP A 31 -8.93 -2.81 -8.30
N ASP A 32 -9.83 -3.30 -9.17
CA ASP A 32 -11.28 -3.09 -9.08
C ASP A 32 -11.90 -3.77 -7.86
N VAL A 33 -11.50 -5.01 -7.56
CA VAL A 33 -11.99 -5.77 -6.39
C VAL A 33 -11.62 -5.06 -5.10
N ILE A 34 -10.37 -4.59 -4.98
CA ILE A 34 -9.97 -3.80 -3.82
C ILE A 34 -10.71 -2.47 -3.79
N SER A 35 -10.80 -1.76 -4.92
CA SER A 35 -11.50 -0.48 -4.98
C SER A 35 -12.95 -0.59 -4.52
N LYS A 36 -13.68 -1.62 -4.96
CA LYS A 36 -15.05 -1.90 -4.51
C LYS A 36 -15.14 -2.25 -3.02
N ALA A 37 -14.15 -2.96 -2.47
CA ALA A 37 -14.14 -3.31 -1.06
C ALA A 37 -13.92 -2.08 -0.15
N PHE A 38 -13.15 -1.09 -0.62
CA PHE A 38 -12.79 0.09 0.16
C PHE A 38 -13.55 1.37 -0.23
N SER A 39 -14.35 1.36 -1.29
CA SER A 39 -15.15 2.53 -1.72
C SER A 39 -16.22 2.96 -0.72
N ARG A 40 -16.56 2.12 0.26
CA ARG A 40 -17.46 2.48 1.37
C ARG A 40 -16.87 3.51 2.32
N PHE A 41 -15.55 3.67 2.34
CA PHE A 41 -14.88 4.65 3.18
C PHE A 41 -14.86 6.00 2.43
N PRO A 42 -15.34 7.09 3.05
CA PRO A 42 -15.58 8.35 2.34
C PRO A 42 -14.30 9.00 1.81
N SER A 43 -13.17 8.81 2.48
CA SER A 43 -11.89 9.34 2.02
C SER A 43 -11.10 8.37 1.13
N PHE A 44 -11.70 7.29 0.63
CA PHE A 44 -11.00 6.39 -0.31
C PHE A 44 -10.58 7.16 -1.56
N ASN A 45 -9.31 7.02 -1.97
CA ASN A 45 -8.75 7.73 -3.11
C ASN A 45 -8.40 6.77 -4.26
N MET A 46 -7.50 5.80 -4.01
CA MET A 46 -7.06 4.86 -5.04
C MET A 46 -6.66 3.51 -4.44
N ALA A 47 -6.86 2.44 -5.20
CA ALA A 47 -6.28 1.12 -4.92
C ALA A 47 -5.38 0.66 -6.06
N LYS A 48 -4.28 -0.04 -5.73
CA LYS A 48 -3.37 -0.63 -6.71
C LYS A 48 -2.83 -1.97 -6.25
N VAL A 49 -3.05 -3.02 -7.02
CA VAL A 49 -2.43 -4.34 -6.86
C VAL A 49 -1.10 -4.35 -7.59
N VAL A 50 -0.05 -4.78 -6.90
CA VAL A 50 1.27 -4.89 -7.50
C VAL A 50 1.36 -6.18 -8.29
N ARG A 51 1.68 -6.03 -9.57
CA ARG A 51 1.87 -7.14 -10.51
C ARG A 51 3.31 -7.19 -10.96
N ASP A 52 3.75 -8.38 -11.34
CA ASP A 52 5.01 -8.58 -12.02
C ASP A 52 4.95 -8.01 -13.44
N LYS A 53 5.86 -7.09 -13.80
CA LYS A 53 5.83 -6.39 -15.10
C LYS A 53 6.07 -7.32 -16.29
N ARG A 54 6.73 -8.47 -16.10
CA ARG A 54 7.07 -9.40 -17.18
C ARG A 54 5.97 -10.43 -17.42
N THR A 55 5.36 -10.93 -16.34
CA THR A 55 4.37 -12.02 -16.40
C THR A 55 2.92 -11.54 -16.25
N GLY A 56 2.71 -10.30 -15.83
CA GLY A 56 1.38 -9.74 -15.54
C GLY A 56 0.69 -10.33 -14.31
N LYS A 57 1.29 -11.33 -13.65
CA LYS A 57 0.73 -12.01 -12.48
C LYS A 57 0.82 -11.12 -11.23
N THR A 58 -0.18 -11.20 -10.36
CA THR A 58 -0.15 -10.49 -9.08
C THR A 58 0.98 -11.01 -8.19
N LYS A 59 1.55 -10.12 -7.38
CA LYS A 59 2.51 -10.47 -6.33
C LYS A 59 1.82 -10.79 -5.00
N GLY A 60 0.49 -10.82 -4.96
CA GLY A 60 -0.30 -11.12 -3.77
C GLY A 60 -0.38 -9.97 -2.77
N TYR A 61 -0.07 -8.74 -3.21
CA TYR A 61 -0.22 -7.54 -2.39
C TYR A 61 -0.54 -6.30 -3.22
N GLY A 62 -1.02 -5.27 -2.52
CA GLY A 62 -1.37 -3.98 -3.09
C GLY A 62 -1.38 -2.88 -2.03
N PHE A 63 -1.82 -1.71 -2.46
CA PHE A 63 -1.92 -0.51 -1.63
C PHE A 63 -3.25 0.17 -1.84
N VAL A 64 -3.80 0.73 -0.77
CA VAL A 64 -4.97 1.63 -0.81
C VAL A 64 -4.54 2.97 -0.24
N SER A 65 -4.92 4.07 -0.89
CA SER A 65 -4.72 5.42 -0.38
C SER A 65 -6.03 6.07 0.08
N PHE A 66 -5.90 6.84 1.15
CA PHE A 66 -6.96 7.62 1.75
C PHE A 66 -6.52 9.08 1.89
N SER A 67 -7.48 9.99 1.79
CA SER A 67 -7.26 11.42 2.04
C SER A 67 -7.28 11.78 3.53
N ASN A 68 -7.79 10.90 4.40
CA ASN A 68 -7.92 11.14 5.84
C ASN A 68 -7.30 9.98 6.66
N PRO A 69 -6.48 10.27 7.69
CA PRO A 69 -5.89 9.23 8.54
C PRO A 69 -6.94 8.48 9.38
N THR A 70 -8.03 9.14 9.74
CA THR A 70 -9.10 8.55 10.57
C THR A 70 -9.81 7.42 9.82
N ASP A 71 -10.14 7.66 8.56
CA ASP A 71 -10.76 6.66 7.69
C ASP A 71 -9.80 5.52 7.36
N LEU A 72 -8.49 5.79 7.22
CA LEU A 72 -7.48 4.73 7.10
C LEU A 72 -7.49 3.83 8.35
N ALA A 73 -7.55 4.41 9.54
CA ALA A 73 -7.55 3.64 10.79
C ALA A 73 -8.84 2.82 10.94
N ALA A 74 -9.99 3.39 10.54
CA ALA A 74 -11.27 2.69 10.49
C ALA A 74 -11.22 1.51 9.52
N ALA A 75 -10.73 1.74 8.30
CA ALA A 75 -10.57 0.70 7.28
C ALA A 75 -9.62 -0.42 7.74
N LEU A 76 -8.49 -0.07 8.37
CA LEU A 76 -7.58 -1.05 8.97
C LEU A 76 -8.27 -1.89 10.05
N LYS A 77 -9.09 -1.29 10.91
CA LYS A 77 -9.79 -2.01 11.98
C LYS A 77 -10.90 -2.91 11.45
N GLU A 78 -11.69 -2.43 10.48
CA GLU A 78 -12.88 -3.12 9.97
C GLU A 78 -12.54 -4.22 8.96
N MET A 79 -11.61 -3.93 8.04
CA MET A 79 -11.34 -4.81 6.90
C MET A 79 -10.21 -5.81 7.15
N ASN A 80 -9.37 -5.62 8.17
CA ASN A 80 -8.29 -6.56 8.44
C ASN A 80 -8.83 -7.94 8.82
N GLY A 81 -8.40 -8.98 8.08
CA GLY A 81 -8.88 -10.35 8.23
C GLY A 81 -10.20 -10.64 7.54
N LYS A 82 -10.85 -9.66 6.89
CA LYS A 82 -12.04 -9.91 6.06
C LYS A 82 -11.67 -10.59 4.77
N TYR A 83 -12.59 -11.39 4.22
CA TYR A 83 -12.38 -12.05 2.95
C TYR A 83 -12.51 -11.06 1.80
N VAL A 84 -11.48 -11.00 0.95
CA VAL A 84 -11.49 -10.26 -0.32
C VAL A 84 -11.07 -11.26 -1.40
N GLY A 85 -12.04 -11.68 -2.23
CA GLY A 85 -11.89 -12.89 -3.04
C GLY A 85 -11.94 -14.13 -2.15
N ASN A 86 -11.03 -15.08 -2.36
CA ASN A 86 -11.00 -16.35 -1.63
C ASN A 86 -10.07 -16.35 -0.41
N ARG A 87 -9.46 -15.20 -0.06
CA ARG A 87 -8.48 -15.11 1.03
C ARG A 87 -8.79 -13.96 1.99
N PRO A 88 -8.47 -14.12 3.30
CA PRO A 88 -8.56 -13.03 4.25
C PRO A 88 -7.44 -12.01 4.00
N ILE A 89 -7.82 -10.74 3.83
CA ILE A 89 -6.88 -9.64 3.57
C ILE A 89 -6.07 -9.28 4.83
N LYS A 90 -4.76 -9.10 4.68
CA LYS A 90 -3.87 -8.65 5.76
C LYS A 90 -3.53 -7.17 5.60
N LEU A 91 -4.06 -6.34 6.48
CA LEU A 91 -3.87 -4.89 6.42
C LEU A 91 -2.79 -4.42 7.38
N ARG A 92 -1.96 -3.47 6.94
CA ARG A 92 -0.94 -2.82 7.77
C ARG A 92 -0.82 -1.35 7.38
N LYS A 93 -0.50 -0.48 8.34
CA LYS A 93 -0.09 0.90 8.04
C LYS A 93 1.14 0.85 7.14
N SER A 94 1.05 1.48 5.97
CA SER A 94 2.18 1.53 5.04
C SER A 94 3.15 2.62 5.49
N ASN A 95 4.44 2.32 5.47
CA ASN A 95 5.50 3.33 5.57
C ASN A 95 5.89 3.87 4.18
N TRP A 96 5.15 3.48 3.13
CA TRP A 96 5.49 3.78 1.75
C TRP A 96 5.17 5.24 1.44
N LYS A 97 6.19 6.10 1.62
CA LYS A 97 6.17 7.53 1.33
C LYS A 97 6.15 7.87 -0.17
N GLU A 98 6.34 6.90 -1.05
CA GLU A 98 6.38 7.14 -2.51
C GLU A 98 4.97 7.13 -3.12
N ARG A 99 4.21 8.22 -2.93
CA ARG A 99 3.30 8.71 -3.98
C ARG A 99 4.09 9.57 -4.97
N THR A 100 5.24 9.06 -5.37
CA THR A 100 5.96 9.62 -6.50
C THR A 100 6.31 8.47 -7.40
N ASP A 101 5.55 8.43 -8.47
CA ASP A 101 5.78 7.87 -9.79
C ASP A 101 7.15 8.21 -10.40
N TYR A 102 8.22 8.28 -9.58
CA TYR A 102 9.62 8.30 -10.03
C TYR A 102 10.04 6.99 -10.72
N ASP A 103 9.20 5.94 -10.76
CA ASP A 103 9.45 4.77 -11.61
C ASP A 103 9.43 5.12 -13.12
N ALA A 104 8.96 6.31 -13.50
CA ALA A 104 9.14 6.89 -14.84
C ALA A 104 10.48 7.63 -15.03
N LEU A 105 11.22 7.92 -13.95
CA LEU A 105 12.50 8.63 -13.95
C LEU A 105 13.53 7.89 -13.08
N GLY A 106 13.75 6.61 -13.39
CA GLY A 106 14.90 5.80 -12.98
C GLY A 106 15.38 5.95 -11.53
N ARG A 107 15.00 5.02 -10.63
CA ARG A 107 15.67 4.89 -9.32
C ARG A 107 16.15 3.46 -9.03
N PRO A 108 17.41 3.29 -8.56
CA PRO A 108 17.99 1.99 -8.23
C PRO A 108 17.28 1.30 -7.05
N LYS A 109 17.29 -0.04 -7.10
CA LYS A 109 16.60 -0.93 -6.15
C LYS A 109 17.09 -0.71 -4.72
N SER A 110 16.23 -0.20 -3.85
CA SER A 110 16.46 -0.27 -2.40
C SER A 110 16.16 -1.68 -1.91
N HIS A 111 17.23 -2.36 -1.52
CA HIS A 111 17.24 -3.71 -0.98
C HIS A 111 16.52 -3.71 0.38
N HIS A 112 15.41 -4.44 0.47
CA HIS A 112 14.73 -4.71 1.74
C HIS A 112 15.71 -5.44 2.67
N GLN A 113 16.24 -4.75 3.69
CA GLN A 113 17.08 -5.36 4.71
C GLN A 113 16.33 -6.51 5.38
N LYS A 114 16.73 -7.75 5.09
CA LYS A 114 16.31 -8.93 5.83
C LYS A 114 16.82 -8.77 7.26
N LYS A 115 15.92 -8.70 8.24
CA LYS A 115 16.27 -8.83 9.66
C LYS A 115 17.00 -10.18 9.86
N PRO A 116 18.18 -10.23 10.50
CA PRO A 116 18.87 -11.48 10.75
C PRO A 116 18.04 -12.36 11.70
N LYS A 117 17.84 -13.63 11.32
CA LYS A 117 17.24 -14.65 12.19
C LYS A 117 18.31 -15.08 13.21
N ALA A 118 17.97 -15.04 14.50
CA ALA A 118 18.86 -15.48 15.57
C ALA A 118 19.22 -16.98 15.42
N PRO A 119 20.48 -17.38 15.67
CA PRO A 119 20.88 -18.79 15.62
C PRO A 119 20.36 -19.57 16.82
N LYS A 120 19.80 -20.77 16.57
CA LYS A 120 19.42 -21.73 17.61
C LYS A 120 20.70 -22.37 18.18
N LYS A 121 20.92 -22.26 19.48
CA LYS A 121 22.00 -22.98 20.17
C LYS A 121 21.65 -24.47 20.22
N SER A 122 22.46 -25.31 19.59
CA SER A 122 22.43 -26.77 19.76
C SER A 122 23.18 -27.13 21.05
N VAL A 123 22.49 -27.80 21.98
CA VAL A 123 23.08 -28.38 23.19
C VAL A 123 23.84 -29.65 22.80
N LEU A 124 25.16 -29.65 22.97
CA LEU A 124 25.99 -30.83 22.86
C LEU A 124 25.96 -31.57 24.21
N HIS A 125 25.42 -32.79 24.22
CA HIS A 125 25.53 -33.68 25.36
C HIS A 125 26.93 -34.31 25.35
N LYS A 126 27.54 -34.40 26.54
CA LYS A 126 28.86 -35.00 26.76
C LYS A 126 28.68 -36.30 27.52
#